data_AF-A0AA45Z638-F1
#
_entry.id   AF-A0AA45Z638-F1
#
_cell.length_a   1.000
_cell.length_b   1.000
_cell.length_c   1.000
_cell.angle_alpha   90.00
_cell.angle_beta   90.00
_cell.angle_gamma   90.00
#
_symmetry.space_group_name_H-M   'P 1'
#
loop_
_entity.id
_entity.type
_entity.pdbx_description
1 polymer ?
#
loop_
_entity_poly.entity_id
_entity_poly.type
_entity_poly.pdbx_seq_one_letter_code
_entity_poly.pdbx_strand_id
1 'polypeptide(L)'
;MNTQYQQALAGTLASAPTGGMRSLRFWNNLPVDAQLFYLAEDASRCAMGVVPAGYAINFWVANGDSISWSCRHTGSFIGVCSITSSTPSVFFGPHSMVAPNDIGLPPQPTAEVVIPPDSPRVLVAAGLLENRNRTLREQYWRRLPESYTIAPGETQTVSTTSTSNMQQTSSSTDTVSASLGTSASAGWGPMSVGISASLSASSTSSQEVSLSTEYTAYVSDTLTATQTYTQMFLKWQLMDIVSVLSPNGQVLSSIVNGLSPTLLQGPYNVSDLSTLSAAKKALNPASPGFPRTRVAARPFQPRALAERR
;
A
#
# COMPACT_ATOMS: atom_id res chain seq x y z
N MET A 1 4.50 10.15 9.17
CA MET A 1 4.16 10.24 7.72
C MET A 1 4.09 11.72 7.23
N ASN A 2 4.63 12.05 6.04
CA ASN A 2 4.57 13.40 5.42
C ASN A 2 3.17 13.68 4.83
N THR A 3 2.64 14.90 4.97
CA THR A 3 1.35 15.37 4.42
C THR A 3 1.13 15.02 2.96
N GLN A 4 2.14 15.20 2.08
CA GLN A 4 2.01 14.85 0.65
C GLN A 4 1.76 13.36 0.44
N TYR A 5 2.44 12.52 1.22
CA TYR A 5 2.23 11.07 1.19
C TYR A 5 0.80 10.73 1.61
N GLN A 6 0.29 11.36 2.68
CA GLN A 6 -1.08 11.13 3.14
C GLN A 6 -2.10 11.53 2.07
N GLN A 7 -1.91 12.69 1.45
CA GLN A 7 -2.80 13.19 0.40
C GLN A 7 -2.76 12.28 -0.83
N ALA A 8 -1.57 11.81 -1.24
CA ALA A 8 -1.43 10.90 -2.38
C ALA A 8 -2.09 9.54 -2.10
N LEU A 9 -1.89 8.99 -0.90
CA LEU A 9 -2.51 7.73 -0.48
C LEU A 9 -4.04 7.85 -0.40
N ALA A 10 -4.54 8.99 0.07
CA ALA A 10 -5.97 9.32 0.12
C ALA A 10 -6.56 9.69 -1.25
N GLY A 11 -5.75 9.79 -2.31
CA GLY A 11 -6.22 10.19 -3.65
C GLY A 11 -6.66 11.65 -3.75
N THR A 12 -6.15 12.52 -2.88
CA THR A 12 -6.50 13.95 -2.82
C THR A 12 -5.37 14.87 -3.28
N LEU A 13 -4.15 14.34 -3.48
CA LEU A 13 -3.03 15.12 -3.98
C LEU A 13 -3.18 15.35 -5.48
N ALA A 14 -3.20 16.62 -5.87
CA ALA A 14 -3.24 17.05 -7.27
C ALA A 14 -1.92 17.72 -7.69
N SER A 15 -1.56 17.59 -8.96
CA SER A 15 -0.49 18.42 -9.54
C SER A 15 -0.98 19.84 -9.78
N ALA A 16 -0.04 20.79 -9.76
CA ALA A 16 -0.26 22.16 -10.21
C ALA A 16 0.86 22.50 -11.21
N PRO A 17 0.81 21.95 -12.45
CA PRO A 17 1.90 22.08 -13.41
C PRO A 17 2.14 23.56 -13.76
N THR A 18 3.41 23.93 -13.81
CA THR A 18 3.90 25.27 -14.13
C THR A 18 5.05 25.16 -15.12
N GLY A 19 5.03 26.03 -16.13
CA GLY A 19 6.07 26.09 -17.16
C GLY A 19 5.99 24.96 -18.19
N GLY A 20 7.11 24.73 -18.89
CA GLY A 20 7.22 23.72 -19.93
C GLY A 20 7.63 22.34 -19.40
N MET A 21 7.32 21.29 -20.17
CA MET A 21 7.81 19.94 -19.88
C MET A 21 9.33 19.86 -20.04
N ARG A 22 9.96 19.09 -19.16
CA ARG A 22 11.37 18.73 -19.20
C ARG A 22 11.55 17.23 -19.00
N SER A 23 12.62 16.68 -19.57
CA SER A 23 12.98 15.28 -19.35
C SER A 23 13.68 15.16 -18.00
N LEU A 24 13.11 14.35 -17.09
CA LEU A 24 13.66 14.09 -15.76
C LEU A 24 13.96 12.60 -15.60
N ARG A 25 15.11 12.28 -15.00
CA ARG A 25 15.54 10.91 -14.75
C ARG A 25 14.97 10.39 -13.43
N PHE A 26 14.35 9.23 -13.48
CA PHE A 26 13.85 8.48 -12.34
C PHE A 26 14.68 7.22 -12.14
N TRP A 27 15.28 7.06 -10.96
CA TRP A 27 16.15 5.94 -10.58
C TRP A 27 15.44 5.04 -9.59
N ASN A 28 15.35 3.74 -9.87
CA ASN A 28 14.71 2.78 -8.98
C ASN A 28 15.74 1.87 -8.30
N ASN A 29 15.98 2.10 -7.01
CA ASN A 29 16.88 1.31 -6.15
C ASN A 29 16.17 0.26 -5.33
N LEU A 30 14.87 0.10 -5.52
CA LEU A 30 14.12 -0.95 -4.86
C LEU A 30 14.28 -2.25 -5.66
N PRO A 31 14.20 -3.42 -4.99
CA PRO A 31 14.23 -4.71 -5.65
C PRO A 31 12.90 -5.06 -6.33
N VAL A 32 12.05 -4.07 -6.61
CA VAL A 32 10.75 -4.21 -7.28
C VAL A 32 10.59 -3.23 -8.41
N ASP A 33 9.84 -3.64 -9.42
CA ASP A 33 9.47 -2.77 -10.53
C ASP A 33 8.46 -1.72 -10.04
N ALA A 34 8.73 -0.45 -10.31
CA ALA A 34 7.87 0.66 -9.90
C ALA A 34 7.02 1.14 -11.08
N GLN A 35 5.69 1.09 -10.94
CA GLN A 35 4.76 1.74 -11.86
C GLN A 35 4.58 3.19 -11.40
N LEU A 36 4.94 4.14 -12.27
CA LEU A 36 4.79 5.57 -12.01
C LEU A 36 3.44 6.07 -12.49
N PHE A 37 2.90 7.01 -11.73
CA PHE A 37 1.66 7.71 -12.02
C PHE A 37 1.87 9.21 -11.83
N TYR A 38 1.44 9.95 -12.84
CA TYR A 38 1.21 11.37 -12.75
C TYR A 38 -0.11 11.60 -12.01
N LEU A 39 -0.14 12.53 -11.05
CA LEU A 39 -1.36 12.92 -10.35
C LEU A 39 -1.95 14.15 -11.03
N ALA A 40 -3.03 14.02 -11.79
CA ALA A 40 -3.58 15.15 -12.53
C ALA A 40 -4.13 16.26 -11.60
N GLU A 41 -4.52 17.39 -12.17
CA GLU A 41 -5.05 18.54 -11.42
C GLU A 41 -6.35 18.22 -10.65
N ASP A 42 -7.06 17.16 -11.06
CA ASP A 42 -8.22 16.61 -10.38
C ASP A 42 -7.88 15.50 -9.35
N ALA A 43 -6.59 15.30 -9.05
CA ALA A 43 -6.01 14.24 -8.24
C ALA A 43 -6.14 12.81 -8.82
N SER A 44 -6.58 12.66 -10.08
CA SER A 44 -6.62 11.35 -10.73
C SER A 44 -5.23 10.80 -11.04
N ARG A 45 -5.07 9.47 -10.97
CA ARG A 45 -3.79 8.79 -11.24
C ARG A 45 -3.70 8.39 -12.71
N CYS A 46 -2.82 9.04 -13.46
CA CYS A 46 -2.54 8.73 -14.86
C CYS A 46 -1.23 7.94 -14.99
N ALA A 47 -1.27 6.73 -15.56
CA ALA A 47 -0.07 5.90 -15.71
C ALA A 47 0.95 6.54 -16.67
N MET A 48 2.20 6.68 -16.22
CA MET A 48 3.30 7.21 -17.03
C MET A 48 4.12 6.10 -17.68
N GLY A 49 4.40 5.05 -16.90
CA GLY A 49 5.26 3.95 -17.31
C GLY A 49 5.90 3.26 -16.12
N VAL A 50 6.76 2.30 -16.40
CA VAL A 50 7.42 1.47 -15.38
C VAL A 50 8.89 1.80 -15.34
N VAL A 51 9.46 1.93 -14.15
CA VAL A 51 10.91 1.92 -13.90
C VAL A 51 11.28 0.56 -13.31
N PRO A 52 11.95 -0.33 -14.08
CA PRO A 52 12.36 -1.64 -13.58
C PRO A 52 13.32 -1.54 -12.38
N ALA A 53 13.34 -2.57 -11.54
CA ALA A 53 14.23 -2.65 -10.38
C ALA A 53 15.72 -2.50 -10.79
N GLY A 54 16.44 -1.55 -10.19
CA GLY A 54 17.86 -1.28 -10.46
C GLY A 54 18.14 -0.42 -11.70
N TYR A 55 17.10 0.10 -12.38
CA TYR A 55 17.27 0.87 -13.62
C TYR A 55 16.86 2.35 -13.49
N ALA A 56 17.31 3.13 -14.47
CA ALA A 56 16.96 4.52 -14.68
C ALA A 56 16.09 4.67 -15.92
N ILE A 57 15.01 5.43 -15.85
CA ILE A 57 14.24 5.83 -17.04
C ILE A 57 13.93 7.31 -16.98
N ASN A 58 13.94 7.97 -18.15
CA ASN A 58 13.57 9.37 -18.27
C ASN A 58 12.10 9.50 -18.64
N PHE A 59 11.38 10.39 -17.95
CA PHE A 59 10.01 10.77 -18.29
C PHE A 59 9.91 12.28 -18.50
N TRP A 60 8.93 12.70 -19.28
CA TRP A 60 8.59 14.11 -19.44
C TRP A 60 7.68 14.54 -18.30
N VAL A 61 8.08 15.58 -17.59
CA VAL A 61 7.37 16.15 -16.43
C VAL A 61 7.46 17.68 -16.46
N ALA A 62 6.50 18.36 -15.87
CA ALA A 62 6.52 19.79 -15.61
C ALA A 62 6.89 20.09 -14.15
N ASN A 63 7.24 21.34 -13.85
CA ASN A 63 7.41 21.77 -12.46
C ASN A 63 6.03 21.89 -11.80
N GLY A 64 5.89 21.53 -10.53
CA GLY A 64 4.59 21.45 -9.84
C GLY A 64 3.84 20.13 -10.08
N ASP A 65 4.37 19.23 -10.91
CA ASP A 65 3.86 17.87 -11.03
C ASP A 65 4.08 17.10 -9.72
N SER A 66 3.08 16.35 -9.28
CA SER A 66 3.17 15.35 -8.23
C SER A 66 3.15 13.97 -8.86
N ILE A 67 4.21 13.19 -8.61
CA ILE A 67 4.42 11.86 -9.17
C ILE A 67 4.38 10.84 -8.05
N SER A 68 3.49 9.87 -8.16
CA SER A 68 3.43 8.72 -7.23
C SER A 68 3.90 7.45 -7.90
N TRP A 69 4.32 6.47 -7.11
CA TRP A 69 4.68 5.15 -7.63
C TRP A 69 4.18 4.02 -6.74
N SER A 70 3.84 2.93 -7.40
CA SER A 70 3.37 1.70 -6.77
C SER A 70 4.21 0.50 -7.23
N CYS A 71 4.25 -0.55 -6.41
CA CYS A 71 4.79 -1.84 -6.81
C CYS A 71 3.97 -2.36 -8.00
N ARG A 72 4.63 -2.64 -9.12
CA ARG A 72 3.97 -3.12 -10.34
C ARG A 72 3.25 -4.45 -10.14
N HIS A 73 3.77 -5.32 -9.27
CA HIS A 73 3.29 -6.69 -9.12
C HIS A 73 2.10 -6.80 -8.15
N THR A 74 2.10 -6.01 -7.08
CA THR A 74 1.09 -6.09 -6.02
C THR A 74 0.16 -4.88 -5.97
N GLY A 75 0.52 -3.79 -6.67
CA GLY A 75 -0.22 -2.53 -6.65
C GLY A 75 -0.01 -1.68 -5.40
N SER A 76 0.79 -2.13 -4.42
CA SER A 76 1.03 -1.39 -3.19
C SER A 76 1.68 -0.03 -3.45
N PHE A 77 1.20 0.99 -2.75
CA PHE A 77 1.74 2.32 -2.78
C PHE A 77 3.11 2.35 -2.12
N ILE A 78 4.08 2.97 -2.78
CA ILE A 78 5.47 3.05 -2.28
C ILE A 78 5.79 4.47 -1.86
N GLY A 79 5.47 5.46 -2.68
CA GLY A 79 5.82 6.84 -2.39
C GLY A 79 5.32 7.85 -3.40
N VAL A 80 5.63 9.11 -3.12
CA VAL A 80 5.27 10.28 -3.92
C VAL A 80 6.33 11.37 -3.80
N CYS A 81 6.48 12.18 -4.84
CA CYS A 81 7.30 13.38 -4.82
C CYS A 81 6.67 14.49 -5.66
N SER A 82 6.99 15.75 -5.32
CA SER A 82 6.68 16.90 -6.17
C SER A 82 7.91 17.33 -6.96
N ILE A 83 7.73 17.60 -8.25
CA ILE A 83 8.77 18.05 -9.14
C ILE A 83 8.92 19.56 -9.01
N THR A 84 10.12 20.04 -8.74
CA THR A 84 10.46 21.46 -8.68
C THR A 84 11.51 21.78 -9.72
N SER A 85 11.74 23.06 -10.03
CA SER A 85 12.80 23.47 -10.96
C SER A 85 14.19 23.00 -10.51
N SER A 86 14.41 22.90 -9.19
CA SER A 86 15.65 22.41 -8.59
C SER A 86 15.79 20.90 -8.57
N THR A 87 14.75 20.11 -8.87
CA THR A 87 14.85 18.64 -8.86
C THR A 87 15.71 18.18 -10.04
N PRO A 88 16.90 17.59 -9.83
CA PRO A 88 17.79 17.17 -10.92
C PRO A 88 17.46 15.76 -11.42
N SER A 89 17.04 14.90 -10.50
CA SER A 89 16.58 13.53 -10.71
C SER A 89 15.79 13.07 -9.50
N VAL A 90 14.98 12.03 -9.67
CA VAL A 90 14.21 11.40 -8.59
C VAL A 90 14.79 10.03 -8.31
N PHE A 91 15.02 9.73 -7.04
CA PHE A 91 15.53 8.45 -6.58
C PHE A 91 14.45 7.77 -5.74
N PHE A 92 14.08 6.55 -6.13
CA PHE A 92 13.22 5.68 -5.35
C PHE A 92 14.12 4.70 -4.61
N GLY A 93 14.09 4.71 -3.28
CA GLY A 93 14.88 3.78 -2.49
C GLY A 93 14.16 3.43 -1.20
N PRO A 94 14.83 2.71 -0.29
CA PRO A 94 14.22 2.34 0.98
C PRO A 94 13.71 3.54 1.80
N HIS A 95 14.37 4.69 1.68
CA HIS A 95 13.96 5.96 2.30
C HIS A 95 12.64 6.55 1.73
N SER A 96 12.19 6.04 0.59
CA SER A 96 10.91 6.44 -0.01
C SER A 96 9.73 5.70 0.59
N MET A 97 9.97 4.53 1.21
CA MET A 97 8.94 3.76 1.90
C MET A 97 8.69 4.35 3.29
N VAL A 98 7.46 4.25 3.78
CA VAL A 98 7.14 4.60 5.16
C VAL A 98 7.61 3.51 6.12
N ALA A 99 7.86 3.90 7.37
CA ALA A 99 8.15 2.94 8.42
C ALA A 99 6.96 1.99 8.63
N PRO A 100 7.21 0.72 9.00
CA PRO A 100 6.14 -0.18 9.41
C PRO A 100 5.27 0.45 10.50
N ASN A 101 3.95 0.26 10.38
CA ASN A 101 2.88 0.81 11.21
C ASN A 101 2.64 2.33 11.09
N ASP A 102 3.40 3.06 10.25
CA ASP A 102 3.17 4.48 9.94
C ASP A 102 2.52 4.66 8.56
N ILE A 103 1.53 3.82 8.22
CA ILE A 103 0.80 3.86 6.93
C ILE A 103 -0.33 4.91 6.91
N GLY A 104 -0.47 5.70 7.96
CA GLY A 104 -1.57 6.65 8.16
C GLY A 104 -2.73 6.06 8.94
N LEU A 105 -3.76 6.89 9.10
CA LEU A 105 -5.00 6.53 9.78
C LEU A 105 -5.90 5.68 8.86
N PRO A 106 -6.77 4.84 9.43
CA PRO A 106 -7.77 4.14 8.64
C PRO A 106 -8.70 5.11 7.90
N PRO A 107 -9.27 4.68 6.76
CA PRO A 107 -10.22 5.47 5.99
C PRO A 107 -11.39 5.97 6.84
N GLN A 108 -11.72 7.25 6.71
CA GLN A 108 -12.82 7.88 7.43
C GLN A 108 -14.10 7.87 6.59
N PRO A 109 -15.29 7.72 7.21
CA PRO A 109 -16.56 7.97 6.56
C PRO A 109 -16.65 9.38 6.01
N THR A 110 -17.34 9.51 4.89
CA THR A 110 -17.56 10.76 4.19
C THR A 110 -19.03 10.87 3.83
N ALA A 111 -19.50 12.07 3.47
CA ALA A 111 -20.88 12.26 3.02
C ALA A 111 -21.24 11.42 1.77
N GLU A 112 -20.26 11.12 0.90
CA GLU A 112 -20.46 10.30 -0.30
C GLU A 112 -20.33 8.80 -0.01
N VAL A 113 -19.45 8.43 0.93
CA VAL A 113 -19.12 7.05 1.27
C VAL A 113 -19.20 6.88 2.80
N VAL A 114 -20.38 6.48 3.28
CA VAL A 114 -20.67 6.30 4.71
C VAL A 114 -19.90 5.12 5.31
N ILE A 115 -19.70 4.06 4.52
CA ILE A 115 -18.90 2.89 4.92
C ILE A 115 -17.65 2.87 4.04
N PRO A 116 -16.49 3.34 4.56
CA PRO A 116 -15.26 3.34 3.80
C PRO A 116 -14.81 1.93 3.39
N PRO A 117 -14.19 1.79 2.21
CA PRO A 117 -13.48 0.56 1.85
C PRO A 117 -12.20 0.41 2.68
N ASP A 118 -11.55 -0.76 2.56
CA ASP A 118 -10.20 -0.97 3.08
C ASP A 118 -9.21 0.06 2.53
N SER A 119 -8.16 0.37 3.29
CA SER A 119 -7.14 1.30 2.80
C SER A 119 -6.34 0.67 1.65
N PRO A 120 -5.73 1.49 0.77
CA PRO A 120 -4.73 0.99 -0.16
C PRO A 120 -3.59 0.28 0.58
N ARG A 121 -3.01 -0.74 -0.06
CA ARG A 121 -1.80 -1.41 0.44
C ARG A 121 -0.61 -0.47 0.33
N VAL A 122 0.23 -0.45 1.36
CA VAL A 122 1.45 0.34 1.43
C VAL A 122 2.64 -0.60 1.56
N LEU A 123 3.64 -0.44 0.69
CA LEU A 123 4.90 -1.18 0.77
C LEU A 123 5.78 -0.55 1.86
N VAL A 124 6.04 -1.31 2.92
CA VAL A 124 6.83 -0.85 4.08
C VAL A 124 8.23 -1.46 4.12
N ALA A 125 8.44 -2.59 3.44
CA ALA A 125 9.76 -3.16 3.23
C ALA A 125 9.84 -3.93 1.91
N ALA A 126 11.02 -3.95 1.30
CA ALA A 126 11.33 -4.76 0.14
C ALA A 126 12.78 -5.24 0.21
N GLY A 127 13.00 -6.51 -0.12
CA GLY A 127 14.31 -7.15 -0.11
C GLY A 127 14.55 -8.01 -1.35
N LEU A 128 15.82 -8.28 -1.61
CA LEU A 128 16.26 -9.25 -2.61
C LEU A 128 16.98 -10.39 -1.89
N LEU A 129 16.62 -11.61 -2.25
CA LEU A 129 17.20 -12.84 -1.73
C LEU A 129 18.38 -13.28 -2.59
N GLU A 130 19.23 -14.14 -2.05
CA GLU A 130 20.40 -14.69 -2.77
C GLU A 130 20.00 -15.42 -4.06
N ASN A 131 18.85 -16.11 -4.03
CA ASN A 131 18.26 -16.79 -5.19
C ASN A 131 17.54 -15.84 -6.17
N ARG A 132 17.68 -14.52 -6.00
CA ARG A 132 17.02 -13.44 -6.76
C ARG A 132 15.51 -13.33 -6.61
N ASN A 133 14.90 -14.12 -5.73
CA ASN A 133 13.51 -13.89 -5.34
C ASN A 133 13.40 -12.57 -4.58
N ARG A 134 12.23 -11.94 -4.66
CA ARG A 134 11.94 -10.63 -4.06
C ARG A 134 11.09 -10.85 -2.82
N THR A 135 11.44 -10.25 -1.70
CA THR A 135 10.62 -10.24 -0.48
C THR A 135 9.92 -8.90 -0.35
N LEU A 136 8.63 -8.91 -0.07
CA LEU A 136 7.82 -7.71 0.15
C LEU A 136 7.12 -7.78 1.49
N ARG A 137 7.08 -6.65 2.18
CA ARG A 137 6.23 -6.42 3.34
C ARG A 137 5.27 -5.29 3.03
N GLU A 138 3.98 -5.57 3.12
CA GLU A 138 2.91 -4.63 2.81
C GLU A 138 1.96 -4.52 3.99
N GLN A 139 1.44 -3.32 4.24
CA GLN A 139 0.47 -3.08 5.29
C GLN A 139 -0.73 -2.30 4.78
N TYR A 140 -1.91 -2.57 5.35
CA TYR A 140 -3.16 -1.84 5.06
C TYR A 140 -4.15 -1.96 6.20
N TRP A 141 -5.07 -1.01 6.31
CA TRP A 141 -6.20 -1.08 7.22
C TRP A 141 -7.33 -1.89 6.59
N ARG A 142 -7.72 -2.97 7.26
CA ARG A 142 -8.91 -3.75 6.92
C ARG A 142 -10.04 -3.43 7.89
N ARG A 143 -11.23 -3.15 7.36
CA ARG A 143 -12.42 -3.00 8.18
C ARG A 143 -12.89 -4.38 8.66
N LEU A 144 -13.16 -4.50 9.95
CA LEU A 144 -13.65 -5.73 10.54
C LEU A 144 -15.18 -5.81 10.48
N PRO A 145 -15.75 -7.03 10.37
CA PRO A 145 -17.19 -7.22 10.31
C PRO A 145 -17.88 -6.87 11.64
N GLU A 146 -17.16 -6.77 12.75
CA GLU A 146 -17.71 -6.34 14.05
C GLU A 146 -17.85 -4.80 14.19
N SER A 147 -17.96 -4.07 13.07
CA SER A 147 -18.40 -2.66 13.10
C SER A 147 -19.90 -2.61 13.41
N TYR A 148 -20.36 -1.64 14.20
CA TYR A 148 -21.75 -1.59 14.68
C TYR A 148 -22.31 -0.16 14.76
N THR A 149 -23.62 -0.08 14.94
CA THR A 149 -24.37 1.16 15.16
C THR A 149 -25.21 1.02 16.43
N ILE A 150 -25.26 2.08 17.24
CA ILE A 150 -26.08 2.13 18.46
C ILE A 150 -27.16 3.21 18.27
N ALA A 151 -28.43 2.86 18.51
CA ALA A 151 -29.53 3.81 18.46
C ALA A 151 -29.56 4.74 19.70
N PRO A 152 -30.20 5.91 19.63
CA PRO A 152 -30.32 6.81 20.78
C PRO A 152 -30.96 6.10 21.99
N GLY A 153 -30.32 6.22 23.16
CA GLY A 153 -30.82 5.61 24.41
C GLY A 153 -30.66 4.09 24.51
N GLU A 154 -30.02 3.45 23.53
CA GLU A 154 -29.70 2.03 23.58
C GLU A 154 -28.38 1.79 24.34
N THR A 155 -28.34 0.71 25.12
CA THR A 155 -27.11 0.20 25.71
C THR A 155 -26.78 -1.12 25.02
N GLN A 156 -25.60 -1.18 24.41
CA GLN A 156 -25.15 -2.38 23.72
C GLN A 156 -23.84 -2.86 24.35
N THR A 157 -23.83 -4.12 24.81
CA THR A 157 -22.59 -4.79 25.18
C THR A 157 -21.98 -5.38 23.92
N VAL A 158 -20.87 -4.80 23.47
CA VAL A 158 -20.17 -5.29 22.29
C VAL A 158 -19.03 -6.17 22.76
N SER A 159 -19.24 -7.48 22.63
CA SER A 159 -18.18 -8.47 22.81
C SER A 159 -17.31 -8.48 21.57
N THR A 160 -16.12 -7.90 21.66
CA THR A 160 -15.13 -8.00 20.60
C THR A 160 -14.28 -9.25 20.82
N THR A 161 -14.43 -10.21 19.92
CA THR A 161 -13.44 -11.26 19.71
C THR A 161 -12.42 -10.72 18.70
N SER A 162 -11.23 -10.33 19.15
CA SER A 162 -10.15 -9.97 18.23
C SER A 162 -9.37 -11.23 17.86
N THR A 163 -9.75 -11.91 16.78
CA THR A 163 -8.94 -13.01 16.26
C THR A 163 -7.81 -12.44 15.39
N SER A 164 -6.57 -12.58 15.84
CA SER A 164 -5.38 -12.39 15.00
C SER A 164 -5.32 -13.55 14.00
N ASN A 165 -6.21 -13.54 13.00
CA ASN A 165 -6.29 -14.59 12.01
C ASN A 165 -5.05 -14.55 11.12
N MET A 166 -4.22 -15.56 11.26
CA MET A 166 -3.13 -15.82 10.34
C MET A 166 -3.67 -16.69 9.21
N GLN A 167 -3.83 -16.12 8.02
CA GLN A 167 -4.17 -16.88 6.82
C GLN A 167 -2.89 -17.12 6.04
N GLN A 168 -2.37 -18.35 6.14
CA GLN A 168 -1.22 -18.80 5.37
C GLN A 168 -1.72 -19.39 4.04
N THR A 169 -1.15 -18.97 2.92
CA THR A 169 -1.45 -19.57 1.62
C THR A 169 -0.13 -19.83 0.90
N SER A 170 0.53 -20.95 1.20
CA SER A 170 1.66 -21.44 0.40
C SER A 170 2.05 -22.88 0.71
N SER A 171 2.58 -23.55 -0.33
CA SER A 171 2.99 -24.95 -0.35
C SER A 171 4.38 -25.24 0.25
N SER A 172 5.08 -24.26 0.82
CA SER A 172 6.38 -24.47 1.48
C SER A 172 6.78 -23.29 2.38
N THR A 173 6.47 -23.40 3.67
CA THR A 173 6.77 -22.42 4.73
C THR A 173 8.28 -22.25 4.95
N ASP A 174 9.06 -23.31 4.72
CA ASP A 174 10.53 -23.36 4.86
C ASP A 174 11.25 -22.32 3.99
N THR A 175 10.66 -21.94 2.86
CA THR A 175 11.27 -21.00 1.92
C THR A 175 11.22 -19.56 2.44
N VAL A 176 10.21 -19.20 3.24
CA VAL A 176 10.01 -17.82 3.72
C VAL A 176 10.92 -17.52 4.91
N SER A 177 11.05 -18.46 5.86
CA SER A 177 11.95 -18.34 7.03
C SER A 177 13.42 -18.31 6.61
N ALA A 178 13.85 -19.22 5.74
CA ALA A 178 15.22 -19.23 5.21
C ALA A 178 15.56 -17.96 4.41
N SER A 179 14.57 -17.38 3.74
CA SER A 179 14.73 -16.17 2.93
C SER A 179 14.84 -14.89 3.77
N LEU A 180 14.08 -14.78 4.85
CA LEU A 180 14.06 -13.57 5.69
C LEU A 180 15.25 -13.50 6.66
N GLY A 181 15.85 -14.65 7.02
CA GLY A 181 17.06 -14.70 7.86
C GLY A 181 18.32 -14.13 7.20
N THR A 182 18.38 -14.07 5.87
CA THR A 182 19.55 -13.61 5.09
C THR A 182 19.41 -12.18 4.55
N SER A 183 18.19 -11.65 4.41
CA SER A 183 17.91 -10.35 3.77
C SER A 183 17.72 -9.17 4.73
N ALA A 184 18.29 -9.25 5.94
CA ALA A 184 18.28 -8.24 7.00
C ALA A 184 19.08 -6.96 6.66
N SER A 185 18.84 -6.37 5.50
CA SER A 185 19.25 -5.00 5.19
C SER A 185 18.12 -4.03 5.59
N ALA A 186 18.51 -2.86 6.11
CA ALA A 186 17.67 -1.87 6.75
C ALA A 186 16.29 -1.65 6.08
N GLY A 187 15.20 -1.86 6.82
CA GLY A 187 13.83 -1.58 6.35
C GLY A 187 12.74 -2.48 6.92
N TRP A 188 13.09 -3.61 7.52
CA TRP A 188 12.09 -4.59 7.96
C TRP A 188 11.29 -4.19 9.20
N GLY A 189 11.83 -3.34 10.10
CA GLY A 189 11.16 -3.00 11.38
C GLY A 189 10.77 -4.24 12.22
N PRO A 190 10.02 -4.08 13.32
CA PRO A 190 9.54 -5.23 14.09
C PRO A 190 8.57 -6.07 13.24
N MET A 191 8.91 -7.34 13.05
CA MET A 191 8.01 -8.35 12.49
C MET A 191 6.99 -8.75 13.56
N SER A 192 5.73 -8.93 13.18
CA SER A 192 4.68 -9.27 14.13
C SER A 192 4.92 -10.63 14.77
N VAL A 193 4.54 -10.80 16.04
CA VAL A 193 4.77 -12.05 16.81
C VAL A 193 4.18 -13.26 16.10
N GLY A 194 3.04 -13.14 15.40
CA GLY A 194 2.45 -14.22 14.60
C GLY A 194 3.26 -14.63 13.37
N ILE A 195 3.86 -13.65 12.67
CA ILE A 195 4.80 -13.91 11.58
C ILE A 195 6.09 -14.49 12.14
N SER A 196 6.67 -13.89 13.18
CA SER A 196 7.88 -14.40 13.83
C SER A 196 7.70 -15.81 14.38
N ALA A 197 6.57 -16.13 15.01
CA ALA A 197 6.25 -17.47 15.50
C ALA A 197 6.11 -18.48 14.34
N SER A 198 5.51 -18.08 13.22
CA SER A 198 5.40 -18.94 12.03
C SER A 198 6.74 -19.18 11.36
N LEU A 199 7.58 -18.15 11.27
CA LEU A 199 8.93 -18.27 10.73
C LEU A 199 9.81 -19.12 11.65
N SER A 200 9.70 -18.94 12.97
CA SER A 200 10.39 -19.77 13.97
C SER A 200 9.92 -21.23 13.91
N ALA A 201 8.61 -21.48 13.85
CA ALA A 201 8.04 -22.82 13.73
C ALA A 201 8.46 -23.52 12.43
N SER A 202 8.60 -22.77 11.34
CA SER A 202 9.10 -23.28 10.04
C SER A 202 10.62 -23.48 10.04
N SER A 203 11.36 -22.80 10.91
CA SER A 203 12.82 -22.93 11.00
C SER A 203 13.27 -24.09 11.89
N THR A 204 12.37 -24.71 12.66
CA THR A 204 12.66 -25.87 13.51
C THR A 204 12.17 -27.17 12.85
N SER A 205 12.97 -27.74 11.95
CA SER A 205 12.81 -29.14 11.59
C SER A 205 13.08 -30.00 12.83
N SER A 206 12.09 -30.75 13.29
CA SER A 206 12.14 -31.69 14.43
C SER A 206 11.94 -31.07 15.82
N GLN A 207 10.75 -30.54 16.08
CA GLN A 207 10.05 -30.71 17.36
C GLN A 207 8.59 -30.37 17.14
N GLU A 208 7.71 -31.33 17.40
CA GLU A 208 6.26 -31.16 17.33
C GLU A 208 5.83 -30.19 18.43
N VAL A 209 5.80 -28.90 18.11
CA VAL A 209 5.16 -27.89 18.93
C VAL A 209 4.06 -27.28 18.08
N SER A 210 2.86 -27.81 18.22
CA SER A 210 1.64 -27.24 17.66
C SER A 210 1.35 -25.91 18.37
N LEU A 211 2.05 -24.86 17.98
CA LEU A 211 1.84 -23.48 18.44
C LEU A 211 0.79 -22.80 17.58
N SER A 212 -0.45 -23.29 17.69
CA SER A 212 -1.65 -22.52 17.38
C SER A 212 -1.76 -21.38 18.41
N THR A 213 -1.01 -20.30 18.21
CA THR A 213 -1.09 -19.14 19.11
C THR A 213 -2.26 -18.26 18.68
N GLU A 214 -3.47 -18.76 18.89
CA GLU A 214 -4.69 -17.99 18.81
C GLU A 214 -4.79 -17.13 20.08
N TYR A 215 -4.40 -15.86 20.00
CA TYR A 215 -4.62 -14.94 21.12
C TYR A 215 -6.04 -14.39 21.02
N THR A 216 -6.99 -15.10 21.60
CA THR A 216 -8.38 -14.63 21.73
C THR A 216 -8.45 -13.67 22.91
N ALA A 217 -8.23 -12.38 22.66
CA ALA A 217 -8.55 -11.35 23.63
C ALA A 217 -10.06 -11.10 23.59
N TYR A 218 -10.76 -11.45 24.67
CA TYR A 218 -12.13 -11.05 24.91
C TYR A 218 -12.13 -9.66 25.55
N VAL A 219 -12.47 -8.64 24.78
CA VAL A 219 -12.77 -7.31 25.33
C VAL A 219 -14.27 -7.12 25.22
N SER A 220 -14.94 -7.06 26.38
CA SER A 220 -16.36 -6.76 26.48
C SER A 220 -16.48 -5.32 26.94
N ASP A 221 -16.71 -4.42 25.99
CA ASP A 221 -17.01 -3.02 26.31
C ASP A 221 -18.52 -2.81 26.29
N THR A 222 -19.05 -2.29 27.39
CA THR A 222 -20.45 -1.84 27.45
C THR A 222 -20.51 -0.40 26.98
N LEU A 223 -21.21 -0.16 25.88
CA LEU A 223 -21.39 1.18 25.33
C LEU A 223 -22.82 1.62 25.55
N THR A 224 -22.97 2.79 26.17
CA THR A 224 -24.27 3.43 26.39
C THR A 224 -24.38 4.63 25.45
N ALA A 225 -25.36 4.63 24.55
CA ALA A 225 -25.65 5.78 23.71
C ALA A 225 -26.21 6.92 24.54
N THR A 226 -25.34 7.86 24.90
CA THR A 226 -25.71 9.11 25.59
C THR A 226 -26.23 10.19 24.64
N GLN A 227 -26.10 9.95 23.33
CA GLN A 227 -26.47 10.91 22.30
C GLN A 227 -27.93 10.73 21.83
N THR A 228 -28.53 11.81 21.35
CA THR A 228 -29.90 11.83 20.81
C THR A 228 -29.98 11.36 19.35
N TYR A 229 -28.86 10.94 18.76
CA TYR A 229 -28.72 10.54 17.36
C TYR A 229 -28.01 9.18 17.26
N THR A 230 -28.25 8.46 16.15
CA THR A 230 -27.63 7.15 15.91
C THR A 230 -26.13 7.29 15.73
N GLN A 231 -25.38 6.51 16.52
CA GLN A 231 -23.92 6.52 16.52
C GLN A 231 -23.39 5.31 15.75
N MET A 232 -22.50 5.53 14.79
CA MET A 232 -21.78 4.46 14.10
C MET A 232 -20.34 4.36 14.59
N PHE A 233 -19.88 3.13 14.80
CA PHE A 233 -18.51 2.81 15.16
C PHE A 233 -17.93 1.83 14.13
N LEU A 234 -16.76 2.18 13.60
CA LEU A 234 -16.04 1.36 12.64
C LEU A 234 -14.81 0.75 13.30
N LYS A 235 -14.69 -0.57 13.18
CA LYS A 235 -13.58 -1.31 13.75
C LYS A 235 -12.58 -1.68 12.65
N TRP A 236 -11.32 -1.39 12.89
CA TRP A 236 -10.23 -1.54 11.94
C TRP A 236 -9.13 -2.43 12.51
N GLN A 237 -8.53 -3.23 11.66
CA GLN A 237 -7.34 -4.01 11.99
C GLN A 237 -6.24 -3.68 10.98
N LEU A 238 -5.05 -3.40 11.49
CA LEU A 238 -3.87 -3.23 10.64
C LEU A 238 -3.44 -4.61 10.17
N MET A 239 -3.49 -4.85 8.86
CA MET A 239 -3.06 -6.10 8.25
C MET A 239 -1.61 -5.97 7.80
N ASP A 240 -0.84 -7.04 7.99
CA ASP A 240 0.57 -7.17 7.62
C ASP A 240 0.71 -8.37 6.69
N ILE A 241 1.17 -8.13 5.47
CA ILE A 241 1.38 -9.13 4.42
C ILE A 241 2.87 -9.24 4.17
N VAL A 242 3.42 -10.45 4.25
CA VAL A 242 4.78 -10.75 3.79
C VAL A 242 4.70 -11.72 2.63
N SER A 243 5.18 -11.30 1.47
CA SER A 243 5.14 -12.12 0.25
C SER A 243 6.54 -12.36 -0.30
N VAL A 244 6.76 -13.57 -0.82
CA VAL A 244 7.94 -13.92 -1.63
C VAL A 244 7.51 -14.02 -3.08
N LEU A 245 8.17 -13.27 -3.95
CA LEU A 245 7.92 -13.25 -5.38
C LEU A 245 9.10 -13.87 -6.11
N SER A 246 8.81 -14.59 -7.20
CA SER A 246 9.84 -15.01 -8.16
C SER A 246 10.49 -13.79 -8.83
N PRO A 247 11.64 -13.94 -9.51
CA PRO A 247 12.26 -12.83 -10.24
C PRO A 247 11.35 -12.23 -11.32
N ASN A 248 10.39 -13.02 -11.82
CA ASN A 248 9.39 -12.62 -12.80
C ASN A 248 8.17 -11.94 -12.17
N GLY A 249 8.12 -11.80 -10.85
CA GLY A 249 7.05 -11.12 -10.12
C GLY A 249 5.82 -11.99 -9.81
N GLN A 250 5.91 -13.31 -9.98
CA GLN A 250 4.84 -14.22 -9.54
C GLN A 250 4.93 -14.44 -8.02
N VAL A 251 3.81 -14.37 -7.33
CA VAL A 251 3.76 -14.66 -5.88
C VAL A 251 3.97 -16.16 -5.67
N LEU A 252 5.06 -16.52 -5.01
CA LEU A 252 5.40 -17.90 -4.65
C LEU A 252 4.77 -18.29 -3.31
N SER A 253 4.79 -17.36 -2.36
CA SER A 253 4.19 -17.54 -1.04
C SER A 253 3.78 -16.21 -0.44
N SER A 254 2.78 -16.25 0.44
CA SER A 254 2.33 -15.09 1.19
C SER A 254 1.82 -15.49 2.57
N ILE A 255 2.24 -14.74 3.58
CA ILE A 255 1.73 -14.81 4.94
C ILE A 255 0.93 -13.53 5.18
N VAL A 256 -0.32 -13.66 5.62
CA VAL A 256 -1.18 -12.53 5.98
C VAL A 256 -1.48 -12.63 7.46
N ASN A 257 -1.21 -11.56 8.21
CA ASN A 257 -1.47 -11.48 9.64
C ASN A 257 -2.22 -10.19 10.00
N GLY A 258 -3.23 -10.30 10.86
CA GLY A 258 -3.88 -9.12 11.46
C GLY A 258 -3.15 -8.70 12.74
N LEU A 259 -2.69 -7.46 12.80
CA LEU A 259 -1.99 -6.92 13.96
C LEU A 259 -2.99 -6.49 15.04
N SER A 260 -2.59 -6.73 16.29
CA SER A 260 -3.25 -6.19 17.48
C SER A 260 -2.53 -4.93 17.97
N PRO A 261 -3.24 -3.96 18.56
CA PRO A 261 -4.68 -3.95 18.82
C PRO A 261 -5.51 -3.57 17.58
N THR A 262 -6.80 -3.93 17.60
CA THR A 262 -7.80 -3.37 16.67
C THR A 262 -8.13 -1.94 17.10
N LEU A 263 -8.38 -1.07 16.12
CA LEU A 263 -8.75 0.33 16.36
C LEU A 263 -10.26 0.50 16.20
N LEU A 264 -10.91 1.07 17.21
CA LEU A 264 -12.31 1.48 17.14
C LEU A 264 -12.38 2.98 16.82
N GLN A 265 -13.09 3.35 15.76
CA GLN A 265 -13.22 4.72 15.30
C GLN A 265 -14.68 5.16 15.33
N GLY A 266 -14.91 6.39 15.81
CA GLY A 266 -16.24 6.95 16.04
C GLY A 266 -16.30 7.63 17.42
N PRO A 267 -17.49 8.03 17.89
CA PRO A 267 -18.79 7.86 17.22
C PRO A 267 -18.96 8.78 16.01
N TYR A 268 -19.52 8.23 14.93
CA TYR A 268 -19.96 8.99 13.77
C TYR A 268 -21.47 9.24 13.82
N ASN A 269 -21.90 10.47 13.55
CA ASN A 269 -23.32 10.79 13.44
C ASN A 269 -23.83 10.39 12.05
N VAL A 270 -24.62 9.32 11.99
CA VAL A 270 -25.19 8.83 10.71
C VAL A 270 -26.32 9.75 10.24
N SER A 271 -26.99 10.44 11.18
CA SER A 271 -28.09 11.36 10.89
C SER A 271 -27.63 12.71 10.36
N ASP A 272 -26.36 13.08 10.59
CA ASP A 272 -25.76 14.30 10.10
C ASP A 272 -24.46 14.01 9.33
N LEU A 273 -24.62 13.68 8.05
CA LEU A 273 -23.52 13.41 7.13
C LEU A 273 -22.63 14.63 6.86
N SER A 274 -23.05 15.84 7.26
CA SER A 274 -22.21 17.05 7.12
C SER A 274 -21.02 17.05 8.09
N THR A 275 -21.12 16.26 9.17
CA THR A 275 -20.02 16.04 10.13
C THR A 275 -19.01 14.99 9.66
N LEU A 276 -19.35 14.20 8.63
CA LEU A 276 -18.43 13.26 8.00
C LEU A 276 -17.54 14.02 7.02
N SER A 277 -16.23 13.95 7.23
CA SER A 277 -15.25 14.73 6.46
C SER A 277 -15.45 14.51 4.95
N ALA A 278 -15.46 15.58 4.16
CA ALA A 278 -15.66 15.49 2.72
C ALA A 278 -14.38 14.95 2.05
N ALA A 279 -14.28 13.64 1.81
CA ALA A 279 -13.35 13.15 0.79
C ALA A 279 -13.99 13.39 -0.58
N LYS A 280 -13.47 14.39 -1.28
CA LYS A 280 -13.97 14.89 -2.55
C LYS A 280 -13.92 13.80 -3.64
N LYS A 281 -15.09 13.44 -4.17
CA LYS A 281 -15.41 13.13 -5.57
C LYS A 281 -14.56 12.05 -6.27
N ALA A 282 -14.88 10.79 -6.00
CA ALA A 282 -14.49 9.67 -6.87
C ALA A 282 -15.67 8.72 -7.10
N LEU A 283 -16.69 9.19 -7.81
CA LEU A 283 -17.69 8.32 -8.44
C LEU A 283 -18.18 8.97 -9.73
N ASN A 284 -17.38 8.80 -10.78
CA ASN A 284 -17.89 8.46 -12.11
C ASN A 284 -16.77 7.83 -12.95
N PRO A 285 -16.88 6.54 -13.33
CA PRO A 285 -15.99 5.93 -14.30
C PRO A 285 -16.43 6.41 -15.69
N ALA A 286 -15.59 7.19 -16.38
CA ALA A 286 -15.70 7.30 -17.83
C ALA A 286 -14.80 6.21 -18.45
N SER A 287 -15.45 5.34 -19.21
CA SER A 287 -14.91 4.27 -20.04
C SER A 287 -13.75 4.71 -20.98
N PRO A 288 -13.02 3.76 -21.59
CA PRO A 288 -11.68 3.97 -22.11
C PRO A 288 -11.67 4.84 -23.36
N GLY A 289 -10.91 5.94 -23.29
CA GLY A 289 -10.61 6.81 -24.43
C GLY A 289 -9.11 6.94 -24.64
N PHE A 290 -8.45 5.88 -25.13
CA PHE A 290 -7.35 6.12 -26.08
C PHE A 290 -8.02 6.41 -27.45
N PRO A 291 -7.48 7.26 -28.35
CA PRO A 291 -6.05 7.59 -28.50
C PRO A 291 -5.73 9.07 -28.83
N ARG A 292 -4.44 9.43 -28.75
CA ARG A 292 -3.64 10.29 -29.68
C ARG A 292 -2.44 10.85 -28.89
N THR A 293 -1.19 10.54 -29.22
CA THR A 293 -0.54 10.76 -30.52
C THR A 293 0.32 9.58 -30.98
N ARG A 294 0.15 9.17 -32.25
CA ARG A 294 1.19 8.46 -33.00
C ARG A 294 2.42 9.36 -33.08
N VAL A 295 3.49 9.02 -32.39
CA VAL A 295 4.82 9.33 -32.92
C VAL A 295 5.13 8.20 -33.90
N ALA A 296 5.22 8.53 -35.18
CA ALA A 296 5.65 7.58 -36.20
C ALA A 296 7.02 7.02 -35.76
N ALA A 297 7.06 5.73 -35.45
CA ALA A 297 8.32 5.00 -35.38
C ALA A 297 8.97 5.12 -36.76
N ARG A 298 10.07 5.88 -36.86
CA ARG A 298 10.95 5.75 -38.03
C ARG A 298 11.47 4.31 -38.02
N PRO A 299 11.34 3.54 -39.10
CA PRO A 299 11.98 2.24 -39.17
C PRO A 299 13.49 2.43 -39.07
N PHE A 300 14.09 1.71 -38.13
CA PHE A 300 15.54 1.57 -37.99
C PHE A 300 16.09 1.01 -39.31
N GLN A 301 16.84 1.81 -40.07
CA GLN A 301 17.65 1.33 -41.18
C GLN A 301 18.99 0.87 -40.60
N PRO A 302 19.32 -0.43 -40.62
CA PRO A 302 20.67 -0.87 -40.31
C PRO A 302 21.62 -0.28 -41.36
N ARG A 303 22.69 0.36 -40.88
CA ARG A 303 23.76 0.92 -41.71
C ARG A 303 24.34 -0.22 -42.55
N ALA A 304 24.14 -0.18 -43.86
CA ALA A 304 24.77 -1.11 -44.77
C ALA A 304 26.30 -0.96 -44.67
N LEU A 305 26.98 -2.09 -44.50
CA LEU A 305 28.41 -2.26 -44.75
C LEU A 305 28.71 -1.79 -46.17
N ALA A 306 29.29 -0.60 -46.31
CA ALA A 306 29.88 -0.13 -47.55
C ALA A 306 31.41 -0.04 -47.35
N GLU A 307 32.07 -1.04 -47.92
CA GLU A 307 33.34 -0.95 -48.63
C GLU A 307 34.49 -0.17 -47.98
N ARG A 308 35.35 -0.90 -47.27
CA ARG A 308 36.78 -0.60 -47.30
C ARG A 308 37.30 -0.95 -48.70
N ARG A 309 37.67 0.07 -49.46
CA ARG A 309 38.80 -0.04 -50.39
C ARG A 309 40.08 0.26 -49.63
#